data_AF-A0A0A0BBX6-F1
#
_entry.id   AF-A0A0A0BBX6-F1
#
_cell.length_a   1.000
_cell.length_b   1.000
_cell.length_c   1.000
_cell.angle_alpha   90.00
_cell.angle_beta   90.00
_cell.angle_gamma   90.00
#
_symmetry.space_group_name_H-M   'P 1'
#
loop_
_entity.id
_entity.type
_entity.pdbx_description
1 polymer ?
#
loop_
_entity_poly.entity_id
_entity_poly.type
_entity_poly.pdbx_seq_one_letter_code
_entity_poly.pdbx_strand_id
1 'polypeptide(L)'
;MLDSLIGGVLGMDVFAAVLVLARARVFGTRLYRPMLLNLALCAAPLLVLLAGLLVVVLTRLAGAPDWVEWLLAGVTAVVWLLLLPNAGYLVTELNLSHRRDGDGVPMWFDIGLVIGLAMAGVLTTVLNVFAVHLSYALLRYGDRASALEHADGRVLVGVLLLLVWLGMYLGRYLRLNSWDVTHPTALVRKLHAHVVTERQAGALVGFCVTHTVFFALMYVVVIGPVVAGLAAAER
;
A
#
# COMPACT_ATOMS: atom_id res chain seq x y z
N MET A 1 -9.89 -18.66 5.22
CA MET A 1 -9.26 -17.99 4.05
C MET A 1 -8.75 -16.61 4.42
N LEU A 2 -9.59 -15.75 5.02
CA LEU A 2 -9.17 -14.44 5.51
C LEU A 2 -8.09 -14.52 6.59
N ASP A 3 -8.18 -15.45 7.55
CA ASP A 3 -7.17 -15.61 8.59
C ASP A 3 -5.78 -15.93 8.01
N SER A 4 -5.73 -16.79 6.99
CA SER A 4 -4.49 -17.13 6.30
C SER A 4 -3.93 -15.97 5.49
N LEU A 5 -4.80 -15.15 4.87
CA LEU A 5 -4.38 -13.93 4.17
C LEU A 5 -3.77 -12.93 5.16
N ILE A 6 -4.49 -12.60 6.24
CA ILE A 6 -4.06 -11.62 7.24
C ILE A 6 -2.80 -12.12 7.95
N GLY A 7 -2.80 -13.37 8.41
CA GLY A 7 -1.65 -14.00 9.05
C GLY A 7 -0.43 -14.05 8.14
N GLY A 8 -0.62 -14.30 6.84
CA GLY A 8 0.45 -14.28 5.84
C GLY A 8 1.04 -12.88 5.63
N VAL A 9 0.21 -11.85 5.52
CA VAL A 9 0.66 -10.45 5.38
C VAL A 9 1.43 -10.00 6.62
N LEU A 10 0.86 -10.18 7.81
CA LEU A 10 1.52 -9.85 9.08
C LEU A 10 2.80 -10.66 9.28
N GLY A 11 2.78 -11.94 8.92
CA GLY A 11 3.95 -12.81 8.96
C GLY A 11 5.08 -12.30 8.06
N MET A 12 4.76 -11.78 6.87
CA MET A 12 5.74 -11.19 5.95
C MET A 12 6.33 -9.89 6.51
N ASP A 13 5.50 -9.01 7.08
CA ASP A 13 5.96 -7.77 7.71
C ASP A 13 6.90 -8.07 8.90
N VAL A 14 6.52 -9.02 9.75
CA VAL A 14 7.36 -9.48 10.89
C VAL A 14 8.65 -10.11 10.38
N PHE A 15 8.58 -10.95 9.35
CA PHE A 15 9.75 -11.57 8.75
C PHE A 15 10.72 -10.50 8.21
N ALA A 16 10.23 -9.52 7.47
CA ALA A 16 11.03 -8.41 6.97
C ALA A 16 11.68 -7.62 8.11
N ALA A 17 10.93 -7.30 9.18
CA ALA A 17 11.46 -6.63 10.37
C ALA A 17 12.58 -7.44 11.04
N VAL A 18 12.38 -8.76 11.20
CA VAL A 18 13.35 -9.67 11.80
C VAL A 18 14.62 -9.71 10.96
N LEU A 19 14.53 -9.77 9.63
CA LEU A 19 15.71 -9.74 8.76
C LEU A 19 16.48 -8.42 8.89
N VAL A 20 15.80 -7.27 8.98
CA VAL A 20 16.45 -5.96 9.22
C VAL A 20 17.26 -5.99 10.52
N LEU A 21 16.65 -6.48 11.61
CA LEU A 21 17.26 -6.53 12.93
C LEU A 21 18.38 -7.58 13.00
N ALA A 22 18.18 -8.74 12.38
CA ALA A 22 19.16 -9.81 12.31
C ALA A 22 20.40 -9.38 11.52
N ARG A 23 20.24 -8.61 10.42
CA ARG A 23 21.37 -8.07 9.67
C ARG A 23 22.34 -7.28 10.57
N ALA A 24 21.78 -6.44 11.42
CA ALA A 24 22.56 -5.61 12.34
C ALA A 24 23.19 -6.43 13.47
N ARG A 25 22.42 -7.32 14.10
CA ARG A 25 22.89 -8.09 15.28
C ARG A 25 23.84 -9.22 14.93
N VAL A 26 23.55 -10.01 13.89
CA VAL A 26 24.31 -11.23 13.56
C VAL A 26 25.62 -10.89 12.87
N PHE A 27 25.62 -9.90 11.97
CA PHE A 27 26.80 -9.54 11.18
C PHE A 27 27.51 -8.29 11.67
N GLY A 28 27.14 -7.76 12.85
CA GLY A 28 27.78 -6.59 13.47
C GLY A 28 27.66 -5.29 12.66
N THR A 29 26.69 -5.20 11.75
CA THR A 29 26.49 -4.00 10.92
C THR A 29 25.64 -2.95 11.65
N ARG A 30 25.74 -1.68 11.26
CA ARG A 30 24.91 -0.62 11.84
C ARG A 30 23.44 -0.84 11.43
N LEU A 31 22.54 -0.81 12.42
CA LEU A 31 21.10 -0.87 12.16
C LEU A 31 20.65 0.34 11.35
N TYR A 32 20.12 0.08 10.15
CA TYR A 32 19.58 1.12 9.28
C TYR A 32 18.16 1.51 9.72
N ARG A 33 18.08 2.45 10.66
CA ARG A 33 16.82 2.95 11.25
C ARG A 33 15.79 3.42 10.22
N PRO A 34 16.16 4.07 9.08
CA PRO A 34 15.17 4.46 8.08
C PRO A 34 14.42 3.27 7.47
N MET A 35 15.01 2.05 7.44
CA MET A 35 14.27 0.87 6.97
C MET A 35 13.15 0.47 7.91
N LEU A 36 13.39 0.53 9.22
CA LEU A 36 12.36 0.26 10.22
C LEU A 36 11.26 1.32 10.16
N LEU A 37 11.62 2.57 9.91
CA LEU A 37 10.64 3.63 9.67
C LEU A 37 9.82 3.35 8.40
N ASN A 38 10.45 2.98 7.28
CA ASN A 38 9.74 2.64 6.05
C ASN A 38 8.80 1.44 6.24
N LEU A 39 9.19 0.45 7.05
CA LEU A 39 8.32 -0.68 7.39
C LEU A 39 7.13 -0.24 8.25
N ALA A 40 7.35 0.66 9.22
CA ALA A 40 6.26 1.24 10.00
C ALA A 40 5.33 2.11 9.14
N LEU A 41 5.88 2.90 8.22
CA LEU A 41 5.12 3.70 7.25
C LEU A 41 4.35 2.83 6.26
N CYS A 42 4.86 1.64 5.94
CA CYS A 42 4.15 0.66 5.13
C CYS A 42 2.86 0.16 5.81
N ALA A 43 2.90 -0.04 7.13
CA ALA A 43 1.72 -0.43 7.91
C ALA A 43 0.72 0.73 8.16
N ALA A 44 1.19 1.98 8.12
CA ALA A 44 0.41 3.17 8.42
C ALA A 44 -0.94 3.30 7.68
N PRO A 45 -1.05 3.12 6.34
CA PRO A 45 -2.35 3.21 5.67
C PRO A 45 -3.35 2.19 6.20
N LEU A 46 -2.93 0.94 6.47
CA LEU A 46 -3.84 -0.08 7.00
C LEU A 46 -4.35 0.30 8.40
N LEU A 47 -3.45 0.80 9.26
CA LEU A 47 -3.82 1.25 10.59
C LEU A 47 -4.81 2.42 10.56
N VAL A 48 -4.61 3.39 9.66
CA VAL A 48 -5.54 4.52 9.47
C VAL A 48 -6.90 4.02 8.98
N LEU A 49 -6.93 3.08 8.04
CA LEU A 49 -8.17 2.51 7.52
C LEU A 49 -8.96 1.79 8.64
N LEU A 50 -8.28 0.96 9.42
CA LEU A 50 -8.91 0.23 10.54
C LEU A 50 -9.39 1.16 11.65
N ALA A 51 -8.57 2.15 12.02
CA ALA A 51 -8.93 3.14 13.03
C ALA A 51 -10.12 4.00 12.59
N GLY A 52 -10.14 4.45 11.33
CA GLY A 52 -11.25 5.22 10.77
C GLY A 52 -12.54 4.40 10.68
N LEU A 53 -12.47 3.13 10.28
CA LEU A 53 -13.62 2.23 10.31
C LEU A 53 -14.16 2.04 11.73
N LEU A 54 -13.28 1.81 12.71
CA LEU A 54 -13.67 1.70 14.11
C LEU A 54 -14.36 2.97 14.60
N VAL A 55 -13.81 4.14 14.29
CA VAL A 55 -14.40 5.44 14.66
C VAL A 55 -15.80 5.58 14.05
N VAL A 56 -15.98 5.27 12.77
CA VAL A 56 -17.29 5.32 12.10
C VAL A 56 -18.31 4.37 12.78
N VAL A 57 -17.89 3.14 13.09
CA VAL A 57 -18.75 2.17 13.79
C VAL A 57 -19.13 2.68 15.19
N LEU A 58 -18.18 3.20 15.96
CA LEU A 58 -18.44 3.74 17.29
C LEU A 58 -19.38 4.95 17.25
N THR A 59 -19.23 5.85 16.26
CA THR A 59 -20.15 6.99 16.11
C THR A 59 -21.55 6.54 15.74
N ARG A 60 -21.69 5.50 14.90
CA ARG A 60 -22.97 4.91 14.55
C ARG A 60 -23.67 4.29 15.76
N LEU A 61 -22.92 3.53 16.57
CA LEU A 61 -23.43 2.93 17.80
C LEU A 61 -23.83 3.98 18.85
N ALA A 62 -23.18 5.15 18.84
CA ALA A 62 -23.52 6.28 19.70
C ALA A 62 -24.74 7.10 19.20
N GLY A 63 -25.36 6.71 18.08
CA GLY A 63 -26.51 7.43 17.51
C GLY A 63 -26.14 8.77 16.88
N ALA A 64 -24.90 8.93 16.41
CA ALA A 64 -24.49 10.12 15.66
C ALA A 64 -25.29 10.23 14.35
N PRO A 65 -25.53 11.46 13.84
CA PRO A 65 -26.21 11.65 12.57
C PRO A 65 -25.33 11.21 11.39
N ASP A 66 -25.96 10.69 10.34
CA ASP A 66 -25.31 10.12 9.14
C ASP A 66 -24.22 11.03 8.53
N TRP A 67 -24.41 12.35 8.54
CA TRP A 67 -23.44 13.29 7.95
C TRP A 67 -22.08 13.26 8.68
N VAL A 68 -22.05 12.97 9.98
CA VAL A 68 -20.81 12.83 10.76
C VAL A 68 -20.09 11.56 10.33
N GLU A 69 -20.81 10.44 10.16
CA GLU A 69 -20.24 9.18 9.65
C GLU A 69 -19.62 9.39 8.27
N TRP A 70 -20.34 10.02 7.34
CA TRP A 70 -19.84 10.29 5.99
C TRP A 70 -18.65 11.25 5.98
N LEU A 71 -18.64 12.26 6.85
CA LEU A 71 -17.50 13.16 7.00
C LEU A 71 -16.26 12.41 7.51
N LEU A 72 -16.41 11.58 8.54
CA LEU A 72 -15.31 10.79 9.12
C LEU A 72 -14.79 9.74 8.14
N ALA A 73 -15.68 9.06 7.42
CA ALA A 73 -15.32 8.13 6.35
C ALA A 73 -14.57 8.84 5.21
N GLY A 74 -15.06 10.02 4.79
CA GLY A 74 -14.42 10.84 3.76
C GLY A 74 -13.02 11.30 4.16
N VAL A 75 -12.86 11.82 5.39
CA VAL A 75 -11.55 12.22 5.93
C VAL A 75 -10.61 11.02 6.01
N THR A 76 -11.09 9.89 6.51
CA THR A 76 -10.33 8.64 6.57
C THR A 76 -9.86 8.22 5.18
N ALA A 77 -10.75 8.22 4.19
CA ALA A 77 -10.42 7.83 2.82
C ALA A 77 -9.36 8.75 2.20
N VAL A 78 -9.42 10.06 2.44
CA VAL A 78 -8.42 11.01 1.95
C VAL A 78 -7.06 10.77 2.61
N VAL A 79 -7.02 10.66 3.95
CA VAL A 79 -5.76 10.42 4.68
C VAL A 79 -5.16 9.06 4.29
N TRP A 80 -6.00 8.03 4.20
CA TRP A 80 -5.60 6.70 3.73
C TRP A 80 -4.99 6.76 2.33
N LEU A 81 -5.65 7.42 1.37
CA LEU A 81 -5.18 7.49 -0.01
C LEU A 81 -3.83 8.21 -0.12
N LEU A 82 -3.62 9.26 0.69
CA LEU A 82 -2.34 9.98 0.76
C LEU A 82 -1.21 9.16 1.38
N LEU A 83 -1.54 8.19 2.25
CA LEU A 83 -0.58 7.30 2.90
C LEU A 83 -0.36 5.99 2.12
N LEU A 84 -1.29 5.60 1.26
CA LEU A 84 -1.25 4.33 0.53
C LEU A 84 0.03 4.12 -0.29
N PRO A 85 0.63 5.13 -0.96
CA PRO A 85 1.91 4.97 -1.63
C PRO A 85 3.06 4.50 -0.72
N ASN A 86 2.99 4.77 0.59
CA ASN A 86 4.02 4.32 1.54
C ASN A 86 4.06 2.80 1.70
N ALA A 87 2.93 2.10 1.51
CA ALA A 87 2.90 0.64 1.51
C ALA A 87 3.69 0.07 0.32
N GLY A 88 3.49 0.63 -0.87
CA GLY A 88 4.24 0.23 -2.08
C GLY A 88 5.70 0.68 -2.07
N TYR A 89 6.07 1.67 -1.24
CA TYR A 89 7.39 2.29 -1.24
C TYR A 89 8.53 1.29 -1.00
N LEU A 90 8.30 0.26 -0.16
CA LEU A 90 9.27 -0.80 0.12
C LEU A 90 9.74 -1.54 -1.14
N VAL A 91 8.87 -1.71 -2.13
CA VAL A 91 9.17 -2.39 -3.41
C VAL A 91 10.27 -1.69 -4.19
N THR A 92 10.39 -0.38 -4.00
CA THR A 92 11.34 0.45 -4.75
C THR A 92 12.59 0.78 -3.93
N GLU A 93 12.60 0.45 -2.64
CA GLU A 93 13.75 0.63 -1.74
C GLU A 93 14.84 -0.45 -1.87
N LEU A 94 14.80 -1.24 -2.95
CA LEU A 94 15.80 -2.28 -3.28
C LEU A 94 17.24 -1.72 -3.38
N ASN A 95 17.36 -0.40 -3.61
CA ASN A 95 18.63 0.33 -3.67
C ASN A 95 19.28 0.55 -2.28
N LEU A 96 18.64 0.12 -1.19
CA LEU A 96 19.15 0.29 0.17
C LEU A 96 19.75 -0.98 0.76
N SER A 97 20.09 -1.98 -0.06
CA SER A 97 21.17 -2.89 0.34
C SER A 97 22.45 -2.02 0.41
N HIS A 98 22.63 -1.34 1.55
CA HIS A 98 23.80 -0.52 1.88
C HIS A 98 25.01 -1.42 2.13
N ARG A 99 25.14 -2.47 1.31
CA ARG A 99 26.29 -3.35 1.26
C ARG A 99 27.47 -2.46 0.93
N ARG A 100 28.30 -2.24 1.95
CA ARG A 100 29.59 -1.58 1.78
C ARG A 100 30.62 -2.65 1.47
N ASP A 101 31.61 -2.31 0.66
CA ASP A 101 32.77 -3.17 0.50
C ASP A 101 33.39 -3.43 1.88
N GLY A 102 33.49 -4.70 2.25
CA GLY A 102 33.92 -5.13 3.59
C GLY A 102 32.80 -5.51 4.58
N ASP A 103 31.51 -5.33 4.23
CA ASP A 103 30.42 -5.90 5.04
C ASP A 103 30.51 -7.44 5.02
N GLY A 104 30.69 -8.07 6.18
CA GLY A 104 30.73 -9.53 6.35
C GLY A 104 29.39 -10.24 6.16
N VAL A 105 28.38 -9.56 5.60
CA VAL A 105 27.04 -10.11 5.37
C VAL A 105 27.07 -11.00 4.10
N PRO A 106 26.64 -12.26 4.17
CA PRO A 106 26.50 -13.10 2.99
C PRO A 106 25.51 -12.52 1.98
N MET A 107 25.82 -12.61 0.69
CA MET A 107 24.98 -12.03 -0.36
C MET A 107 23.56 -12.61 -0.39
N TRP A 108 23.40 -13.90 -0.10
CA TRP A 108 22.08 -14.55 -0.05
C TRP A 108 21.18 -13.95 1.04
N PHE A 109 21.76 -13.45 2.14
CA PHE A 109 21.00 -12.83 3.21
C PHE A 109 20.44 -11.47 2.77
N ASP A 110 21.28 -10.64 2.15
CA ASP A 110 20.85 -9.33 1.62
C ASP A 110 19.78 -9.51 0.53
N ILE A 111 19.90 -10.53 -0.33
CA ILE A 111 18.87 -10.86 -1.32
C ILE A 111 17.55 -11.25 -0.64
N GLY A 112 17.59 -12.14 0.35
CA GLY A 112 16.39 -12.55 1.11
C GLY A 112 15.72 -11.38 1.84
N LEU A 113 16.51 -10.48 2.42
CA LEU A 113 16.04 -9.25 3.06
C LEU A 113 15.33 -8.32 2.07
N VAL A 114 15.93 -8.08 0.91
CA VAL A 114 15.37 -7.21 -0.14
C VAL A 114 14.06 -7.78 -0.69
N ILE A 115 14.02 -9.09 -0.97
CA ILE A 115 12.79 -9.77 -1.42
C ILE A 115 11.72 -9.73 -0.32
N GLY A 116 12.10 -10.00 0.93
CA GLY A 116 11.18 -9.95 2.08
C GLY A 116 10.54 -8.57 2.26
N LEU A 117 11.33 -7.50 2.18
CA LEU A 117 10.82 -6.12 2.25
C LEU A 117 9.89 -5.79 1.07
N ALA A 118 10.28 -6.17 -0.15
CA ALA A 118 9.45 -5.95 -1.32
C ALA A 118 8.10 -6.66 -1.17
N MET A 119 8.11 -7.94 -0.75
CA MET A 119 6.90 -8.72 -0.55
C MET A 119 6.04 -8.20 0.60
N ALA A 120 6.63 -7.73 1.70
CA ALA A 120 5.91 -7.03 2.77
C ALA A 120 5.12 -5.84 2.19
N GLY A 121 5.78 -4.97 1.42
CA GLY A 121 5.12 -3.83 0.78
C GLY A 121 4.03 -4.21 -0.22
N VAL A 122 4.27 -5.22 -1.07
CA VAL A 122 3.28 -5.72 -2.05
C VAL A 122 2.04 -6.26 -1.33
N LEU A 123 2.23 -7.18 -0.38
CA LEU A 123 1.13 -7.85 0.32
C LEU A 123 0.32 -6.86 1.15
N THR A 124 0.99 -5.94 1.84
CA THR A 124 0.32 -4.89 2.63
C THR A 124 -0.45 -3.92 1.73
N THR A 125 0.07 -3.57 0.56
CA THR A 125 -0.68 -2.73 -0.40
C THR A 125 -1.92 -3.45 -0.94
N VAL A 126 -1.76 -4.71 -1.35
CA VAL A 126 -2.87 -5.53 -1.88
C VAL A 126 -3.96 -5.72 -0.81
N LEU A 127 -3.58 -5.94 0.45
CA LEU A 127 -4.52 -6.03 1.57
C LEU A 127 -5.27 -4.72 1.81
N ASN A 128 -4.59 -3.57 1.74
CA ASN A 128 -5.24 -2.26 1.83
C ASN A 128 -6.29 -2.06 0.75
N VAL A 129 -5.95 -2.37 -0.51
CA VAL A 129 -6.86 -2.23 -1.64
C VAL A 129 -8.03 -3.21 -1.53
N PHE A 130 -7.79 -4.43 -1.05
CA PHE A 130 -8.86 -5.39 -0.78
C PHE A 130 -9.81 -4.92 0.31
N ALA A 131 -9.31 -4.33 1.39
CA ALA A 131 -10.15 -3.80 2.46
C ALA A 131 -11.12 -2.71 1.95
N VAL A 132 -10.64 -1.81 1.06
CA VAL A 132 -11.51 -0.81 0.42
C VAL A 132 -12.45 -1.44 -0.61
N HIS A 133 -12.00 -2.42 -1.39
CA HIS A 133 -12.86 -3.15 -2.32
C HIS A 133 -14.01 -3.87 -1.59
N LEU A 134 -13.71 -4.53 -0.47
CA LEU A 134 -14.70 -5.17 0.40
C LEU A 134 -15.67 -4.14 1.00
N SER A 135 -15.15 -3.04 1.54
CA SER A 135 -15.98 -1.98 2.13
C SER A 135 -16.92 -1.37 1.08
N TYR A 136 -16.43 -1.14 -0.14
CA TYR A 136 -17.22 -0.65 -1.26
C TYR A 136 -18.36 -1.61 -1.62
N ALA A 137 -18.05 -2.91 -1.76
CA ALA A 137 -19.03 -3.94 -2.07
C ALA A 137 -20.13 -3.99 -0.99
N LEU A 138 -19.74 -4.00 0.29
CA LEU A 138 -20.67 -4.00 1.43
C LEU A 138 -21.60 -2.78 1.44
N LEU A 139 -21.05 -1.58 1.21
CA LEU A 139 -21.83 -0.34 1.21
C LEU A 139 -22.78 -0.25 0.01
N ARG A 140 -22.36 -0.74 -1.17
CA ARG A 140 -23.12 -0.60 -2.41
C ARG A 140 -24.18 -1.69 -2.60
N TYR A 141 -23.86 -2.91 -2.18
CA TYR A 141 -24.61 -4.13 -2.51
C TYR A 141 -25.08 -4.91 -1.28
N GLY A 142 -24.67 -4.51 -0.08
CA GLY A 142 -24.95 -5.21 1.18
C GLY A 142 -24.01 -6.38 1.42
N ASP A 143 -24.38 -7.24 2.37
CA ASP A 143 -23.62 -8.43 2.74
C ASP A 143 -23.81 -9.56 1.72
N ARG A 144 -23.23 -9.36 0.52
CA ARG A 144 -23.22 -10.32 -0.58
C ARG A 144 -21.81 -10.48 -1.09
N ALA A 145 -21.20 -11.64 -0.89
CA ALA A 145 -19.84 -11.92 -1.32
C ALA A 145 -19.67 -11.86 -2.85
N SER A 146 -20.69 -12.27 -3.60
CA SER A 146 -20.79 -12.15 -5.07
C SER A 146 -20.69 -10.71 -5.56
N ALA A 147 -20.92 -9.71 -4.71
CA ALA A 147 -20.70 -8.31 -5.03
C ALA A 147 -19.22 -8.00 -5.38
N LEU A 148 -18.27 -8.75 -4.82
CA LEU A 148 -16.83 -8.58 -5.07
C LEU A 148 -16.42 -8.93 -6.51
N GLU A 149 -17.27 -9.64 -7.27
CA GLU A 149 -17.01 -10.00 -8.67
C GLU A 149 -17.51 -8.93 -9.66
N HIS A 150 -18.22 -7.90 -9.17
CA HIS A 150 -18.80 -6.87 -10.02
C HIS A 150 -17.72 -6.02 -10.73
N ALA A 151 -18.07 -5.50 -11.90
CA ALA A 151 -17.13 -4.78 -12.76
C ALA A 151 -16.69 -3.43 -12.16
N ASP A 152 -17.59 -2.74 -11.46
CA ASP A 152 -17.32 -1.47 -10.80
C ASP A 152 -16.31 -1.62 -9.65
N GLY A 153 -16.42 -2.66 -8.83
CA GLY A 153 -15.42 -3.02 -7.82
C GLY A 153 -14.04 -3.29 -8.43
N ARG A 154 -13.99 -4.02 -9.55
CA ARG A 154 -12.73 -4.26 -10.29
C ARG A 154 -12.14 -2.98 -10.89
N VAL A 155 -12.97 -2.07 -11.40
CA VAL A 155 -12.52 -0.76 -11.88
C VAL A 155 -11.96 0.08 -10.72
N LEU A 156 -12.64 0.09 -9.57
CA LEU A 156 -12.15 0.76 -8.35
C LEU A 156 -10.76 0.23 -7.96
N VAL A 157 -10.57 -1.09 -7.92
CA VAL A 157 -9.27 -1.71 -7.66
C VAL A 157 -8.21 -1.21 -8.65
N GLY A 158 -8.51 -1.24 -9.95
CA GLY A 158 -7.59 -0.76 -10.99
C GLY A 158 -7.19 0.72 -10.81
N VAL A 159 -8.15 1.58 -10.50
CA VAL A 159 -7.91 3.01 -10.24
C VAL A 159 -7.05 3.19 -8.99
N LEU A 160 -7.35 2.49 -7.89
CA LEU A 160 -6.57 2.58 -6.66
C LEU A 160 -5.12 2.15 -6.88
N LEU A 161 -4.90 1.03 -7.60
CA LEU A 161 -3.55 0.57 -7.93
C LEU A 161 -2.78 1.57 -8.79
N LEU A 162 -3.45 2.21 -9.75
CA LEU A 162 -2.85 3.29 -10.54
C LEU A 162 -2.46 4.48 -9.67
N LEU A 163 -3.33 4.89 -8.73
CA LEU A 163 -3.08 5.99 -7.81
C LEU A 163 -1.91 5.70 -6.86
N VAL A 164 -1.73 4.46 -6.40
CA VAL A 164 -0.55 4.04 -5.62
C VAL A 164 0.73 4.34 -6.38
N TRP A 165 0.82 3.87 -7.63
CA TRP A 165 2.03 4.03 -8.42
C TRP A 165 2.26 5.46 -8.88
N LEU A 166 1.19 6.20 -9.16
CA LEU A 166 1.28 7.64 -9.37
C LEU A 166 1.85 8.34 -8.14
N GLY A 167 1.31 8.09 -6.95
CA GLY A 167 1.81 8.66 -5.70
C GLY A 167 3.28 8.31 -5.43
N MET A 168 3.67 7.06 -5.68
CA MET A 168 5.07 6.63 -5.56
C MET A 168 5.99 7.33 -6.55
N TYR A 169 5.56 7.49 -7.80
CA TYR A 169 6.34 8.21 -8.81
C TYR A 169 6.56 9.66 -8.38
N LEU A 170 5.49 10.34 -7.95
CA LEU A 170 5.56 11.71 -7.45
C LEU A 170 6.51 11.83 -6.24
N GLY A 171 6.46 10.87 -5.31
CA GLY A 171 7.35 10.84 -4.16
C GLY A 171 8.81 10.62 -4.53
N ARG A 172 9.11 9.72 -5.47
CA ARG A 172 10.50 9.37 -5.81
C ARG A 172 11.17 10.30 -6.79
N TYR A 173 10.47 10.69 -7.85
CA TYR A 173 11.04 11.48 -8.93
C TYR A 173 10.88 12.98 -8.66
N LEU A 174 9.75 13.41 -8.09
CA LEU A 174 9.49 14.84 -7.82
C LEU A 174 9.75 15.23 -6.35
N ARG A 175 10.10 14.26 -5.50
CA ARG A 175 10.34 14.43 -4.04
C ARG A 175 9.15 15.12 -3.35
N LEU A 176 7.94 14.74 -3.75
CA LEU A 176 6.70 15.21 -3.13
C LEU A 176 6.32 14.31 -1.95
N ASN A 177 5.99 14.91 -0.81
CA ASN A 177 5.47 14.19 0.34
C ASN A 177 3.95 14.29 0.39
N SER A 178 3.30 13.42 1.17
CA SER A 178 1.85 13.44 1.39
C SER A 178 1.34 14.81 1.88
N TRP A 179 2.19 15.63 2.50
CA TRP A 179 1.83 16.95 3.01
C TRP A 179 1.91 18.09 1.98
N ASP A 180 2.51 17.85 0.80
CA ASP A 180 2.56 18.86 -0.26
C ASP A 180 1.18 19.15 -0.88
N VAL A 181 0.16 18.33 -0.56
CA VAL A 181 -1.24 18.56 -0.95
C VAL A 181 -1.80 19.89 -0.44
N THR A 182 -1.25 20.45 0.65
CA THR A 182 -1.65 21.78 1.15
C THR A 182 -1.14 22.93 0.30
N HIS A 183 -0.22 22.67 -0.63
CA HIS A 183 0.38 23.66 -1.50
C HIS A 183 0.12 23.30 -2.98
N PRO A 184 -1.16 23.30 -3.42
CA PRO A 184 -1.55 22.75 -4.71
C PRO A 184 -0.91 23.47 -5.90
N THR A 185 -0.67 24.78 -5.79
CA THR A 185 -0.01 25.57 -6.84
C THR A 185 1.46 25.15 -7.04
N ALA A 186 2.17 24.87 -5.95
CA ALA A 186 3.55 24.39 -6.01
C ALA A 186 3.61 22.96 -6.57
N LEU A 187 2.65 22.11 -6.21
CA LEU A 187 2.52 20.74 -6.71
C LEU A 187 2.28 20.72 -8.23
N VAL A 188 1.28 21.47 -8.71
CA VAL A 188 0.96 21.56 -10.14
C VAL A 188 2.14 22.12 -10.93
N ARG A 189 2.82 23.14 -10.42
CA ARG A 189 4.01 23.70 -11.09
C ARG A 189 5.15 22.69 -11.20
N LYS A 190 5.43 21.92 -10.14
CA LYS A 190 6.46 20.85 -10.18
C LYS A 190 6.08 19.75 -11.17
N LEU A 191 4.81 19.32 -11.16
CA LEU A 191 4.32 18.31 -12.09
C LEU A 191 4.39 18.79 -13.55
N HIS A 192 3.98 20.03 -13.80
CA HIS A 192 4.05 20.63 -15.13
C HIS A 192 5.50 20.74 -15.61
N ALA A 193 6.42 21.25 -14.77
CA ALA A 193 7.83 21.33 -15.12
C ALA A 193 8.40 19.95 -15.48
N HIS A 194 8.08 18.92 -14.70
CA HIS A 194 8.56 17.57 -14.96
C HIS A 194 7.99 16.96 -16.26
N VAL A 195 6.68 17.09 -16.49
CA VAL A 195 6.02 16.48 -17.65
C VAL A 195 6.32 17.25 -18.93
N VAL A 196 6.26 18.58 -18.88
CA VAL A 196 6.32 19.46 -20.06
C VAL A 196 7.74 19.95 -20.31
N THR A 197 8.42 20.49 -19.29
CA THR A 197 9.76 21.07 -19.43
C THR A 197 10.83 19.98 -19.54
N GLU A 198 10.81 18.98 -18.65
CA GLU A 198 11.77 17.88 -18.66
C GLU A 198 11.38 16.73 -19.61
N ARG A 199 10.20 16.81 -20.23
CA ARG A 199 9.65 15.81 -21.18
C ARG A 199 9.60 14.38 -20.61
N GLN A 200 9.30 14.23 -19.32
CA GLN A 200 9.26 12.93 -18.63
C GLN A 200 7.89 12.24 -18.68
N ALA A 201 6.95 12.72 -19.51
CA ALA A 201 5.61 12.14 -19.64
C ALA A 201 5.64 10.62 -19.94
N GLY A 202 6.52 10.19 -20.85
CA GLY A 202 6.67 8.77 -21.19
C GLY A 202 7.20 7.92 -20.04
N ALA A 203 8.14 8.44 -19.25
CA ALA A 203 8.67 7.75 -18.07
C ALA A 203 7.62 7.62 -16.96
N LEU A 204 6.84 8.69 -16.71
CA LEU A 204 5.71 8.68 -15.78
C LEU A 204 4.68 7.62 -16.18
N VAL A 205 4.20 7.67 -17.42
CA VAL A 205 3.19 6.73 -17.92
C VAL A 205 3.72 5.30 -17.93
N GLY A 206 4.94 5.09 -18.43
CA GLY A 206 5.58 3.78 -18.47
C GLY A 206 5.72 3.19 -17.07
N PHE A 207 6.19 3.97 -16.10
CA PHE A 207 6.30 3.53 -14.71
C PHE A 207 4.94 3.17 -14.11
N CYS A 208 3.95 4.07 -14.21
CA CYS A 208 2.62 3.84 -13.66
C CYS A 208 1.96 2.61 -14.27
N VAL A 209 1.97 2.47 -15.60
CA VAL A 209 1.30 1.35 -16.29
C VAL A 209 1.97 0.02 -15.93
N THR A 210 3.29 -0.08 -16.07
CA THR A 210 4.02 -1.34 -15.81
C THR A 210 3.81 -1.85 -14.39
N HIS A 211 3.92 -0.95 -13.42
CA HIS A 211 3.80 -1.35 -12.02
C HIS A 211 2.34 -1.52 -11.57
N THR A 212 1.38 -0.81 -12.17
CA THR A 212 -0.05 -1.07 -11.96
C THR A 212 -0.42 -2.46 -12.47
N VAL A 213 0.08 -2.87 -13.64
CA VAL A 213 -0.12 -4.23 -14.15
C VAL A 213 0.50 -5.25 -13.20
N PHE A 214 1.72 -5.01 -12.71
CA PHE A 214 2.36 -5.88 -11.71
C PHE A 214 1.50 -6.04 -10.45
N PHE A 215 1.00 -4.94 -9.86
CA PHE A 215 0.15 -5.03 -8.67
C PHE A 215 -1.22 -5.61 -8.96
N ALA A 216 -1.78 -5.42 -10.16
CA ALA A 216 -3.04 -6.03 -10.55
C ALA A 216 -2.90 -7.56 -10.63
N LEU A 217 -1.78 -8.06 -11.17
CA LEU A 217 -1.48 -9.49 -11.16
C LEU A 217 -1.29 -10.01 -9.73
N MET A 218 -0.56 -9.29 -8.88
CA MET A 218 -0.42 -9.66 -7.46
C MET A 218 -1.77 -9.67 -6.73
N TYR A 219 -2.64 -8.71 -7.02
CA TYR A 219 -3.99 -8.67 -6.47
C TYR A 219 -4.81 -9.89 -6.90
N VAL A 220 -4.78 -10.26 -8.19
CA VAL A 220 -5.46 -11.47 -8.68
C VAL A 220 -4.91 -12.73 -8.02
N VAL A 221 -3.58 -12.86 -7.88
CA VAL A 221 -2.94 -14.04 -7.27
C VAL A 221 -3.29 -14.16 -5.78
N VAL A 222 -3.28 -13.06 -5.04
CA VAL A 222 -3.44 -13.08 -3.57
C VAL A 222 -4.90 -13.00 -3.15
N ILE A 223 -5.68 -12.12 -3.78
CA ILE A 223 -7.07 -11.80 -3.39
C ILE A 223 -8.08 -12.56 -4.25
N GLY A 224 -7.76 -12.89 -5.50
CA GLY A 224 -8.65 -13.65 -6.38
C GLY A 224 -9.18 -14.94 -5.75
N PRO A 225 -8.32 -15.81 -5.15
CA PRO A 225 -8.78 -16.99 -4.44
C PRO A 225 -9.69 -16.68 -3.26
N VAL A 226 -9.43 -15.58 -2.54
CA VAL A 226 -10.25 -15.16 -1.39
C VAL A 226 -11.64 -14.72 -1.86
N VAL A 227 -11.72 -13.91 -2.91
CA VAL A 227 -12.99 -13.49 -3.51
C VAL A 227 -13.79 -14.69 -4.02
N ALA A 228 -13.15 -15.58 -4.79
CA ALA A 228 -13.80 -16.78 -5.32
C ALA A 228 -14.30 -17.70 -4.20
N GLY A 229 -13.52 -17.85 -3.13
CA GLY A 229 -13.91 -18.65 -1.96
C GLY A 229 -15.09 -18.05 -1.18
N LEU A 230 -15.10 -16.72 -1.00
CA LEU A 230 -16.22 -16.02 -0.35
C LEU A 230 -17.50 -16.13 -1.20
N ALA A 231 -17.41 -15.92 -2.52
CA ALA A 231 -18.54 -16.04 -3.44
C ALA A 231 -19.07 -17.48 -3.54
N ALA A 232 -18.20 -18.48 -3.46
CA ALA A 232 -18.60 -19.90 -3.43
C ALA A 232 -19.29 -20.29 -2.12
N ALA A 233 -18.91 -19.69 -0.98
CA ALA A 233 -19.53 -19.97 0.31
C ALA A 233 -20.92 -19.32 0.48
N GLU A 234 -21.24 -18.30 -0.32
CA GLU A 234 -22.56 -17.65 -0.34
C GLU A 234 -23.61 -18.45 -1.15
N ARG A 235 -23.17 -19.28 -2.10
CA ARG A 235 -24.05 -20.10 -2.96
C ARG A 235 -24.46 -21.39 -2.28
#